data_AF-A0A3P3RE78-F1
#
_entry.id   AF-A0A3P3RE78-F1
#
_cell.length_a   1.000
_cell.length_b   1.000
_cell.length_c   1.000
_cell.angle_alpha   90.00
_cell.angle_beta   90.00
_cell.angle_gamma   90.00
#
_symmetry.space_group_name_H-M   'P 1'
#
loop_
_entity.id
_entity.type
_entity.pdbx_description
1 polymer ?
#
loop_
_entity_poly.entity_id
_entity_poly.type
_entity_poly.pdbx_seq_one_letter_code
_entity_poly.pdbx_strand_id
1 'polypeptide(L)'
;MTQNERVHGSDTTIQGNVVSRRDVLGAAAAGAVAFTAPGVVGSAAAGIPTPWLHRDGNLIKDPSGNTVILRGVNVPDPKRMDTKAFRPDADETIQRVTNDSDDWYARVVRLPVQPVDIGDHSPGGIPPVPGFTKRQLERYVSEHLRPAVDVCAEQGVYCIVDYHRHRGQDDSHAYTSQGIHDELTMFWETVAPEFAADSHVLFEVYNEPIHPFQGHYDPNVDVDPTDDEAIETWNTWKDAAQPWVDTIRANAPQNVILIGSPRWSQWTYQAPRNEFDGDNLAYTGHVYAHPSLRPLSTYFGEPSQHVPVFMTEFGWGPYGAEWLKGTAEVEGEEFKAFFENYDVHWQVWCFDSKWSPAMLDHDWSVNSYGTFWQDVLAQRRGSDLPATGATGFE
;
A
#
# COMPACT_ATOMS: atom_id res chain seq x y z
N MET A 1 -43.30 -59.12 -23.55
CA MET A 1 -42.30 -59.06 -22.46
C MET A 1 -42.14 -57.57 -22.12
N THR A 2 -43.02 -56.96 -21.32
CA THR A 2 -43.04 -56.86 -19.83
C THR A 2 -41.74 -56.24 -19.29
N GLN A 3 -41.71 -55.23 -18.42
CA GLN A 3 -42.72 -54.51 -17.64
C GLN A 3 -42.10 -53.21 -17.06
N ASN A 4 -42.96 -52.29 -16.63
CA ASN A 4 -42.70 -51.15 -15.74
C ASN A 4 -41.97 -51.55 -14.44
N GLU A 5 -41.23 -50.60 -13.85
CA GLU A 5 -41.33 -50.30 -12.41
C GLU A 5 -40.93 -48.86 -12.09
N ARG A 6 -41.82 -48.16 -11.35
CA ARG A 6 -41.59 -46.89 -10.63
C ARG A 6 -41.59 -47.22 -9.13
N VAL A 7 -40.66 -46.66 -8.37
CA VAL A 7 -40.79 -46.22 -6.94
C VAL A 7 -39.67 -45.17 -6.73
N HIS A 8 -39.86 -43.86 -6.49
CA HIS A 8 -40.34 -43.06 -5.34
C HIS A 8 -39.40 -42.93 -4.11
N GLY A 9 -39.08 -41.68 -3.74
CA GLY A 9 -38.40 -41.22 -2.51
C GLY A 9 -36.88 -40.99 -2.68
N SER A 10 -36.23 -39.89 -2.28
CA SER A 10 -36.59 -38.76 -1.41
C SER A 10 -35.62 -37.60 -1.63
N ASP A 11 -36.10 -36.37 -1.46
CA ASP A 11 -35.31 -35.13 -1.33
C ASP A 11 -34.15 -35.27 -0.34
N THR A 12 -32.99 -34.71 -0.67
CA THR A 12 -32.16 -33.97 0.29
C THR A 12 -31.16 -33.10 -0.45
N THR A 13 -31.55 -31.83 -0.60
CA THR A 13 -30.68 -30.70 -0.91
C THR A 13 -29.68 -30.54 0.22
N ILE A 14 -28.39 -30.83 -0.01
CA ILE A 14 -27.33 -30.38 0.90
C ILE A 14 -26.96 -28.96 0.47
N GLN A 15 -27.68 -27.99 1.05
CA GLN A 15 -27.16 -26.64 1.20
C GLN A 15 -25.99 -26.71 2.19
N GLY A 16 -24.77 -26.73 1.67
CA GLY A 16 -23.60 -26.38 2.47
C GLY A 16 -23.68 -24.89 2.76
N ASN A 17 -24.05 -24.52 3.99
CA ASN A 17 -23.84 -23.17 4.49
C ASN A 17 -22.33 -22.91 4.50
N VAL A 18 -21.84 -22.17 3.52
CA VAL A 18 -20.54 -21.50 3.61
C VAL A 18 -20.76 -20.34 4.58
N VAL A 19 -20.38 -20.54 5.84
CA VAL A 19 -20.25 -19.45 6.80
C VAL A 19 -19.11 -18.58 6.30
N SER A 20 -19.46 -17.39 5.79
CA SER A 20 -18.47 -16.38 5.43
C SER A 20 -17.79 -15.89 6.70
N ARG A 21 -16.47 -15.67 6.66
CA ARG A 21 -15.68 -15.13 7.78
C ARG A 21 -16.22 -13.80 8.35
N ARG A 22 -17.13 -13.13 7.62
CA ARG A 22 -17.91 -11.98 8.10
C ARG A 22 -18.75 -12.27 9.36
N ASP A 23 -19.25 -13.49 9.55
CA ASP A 23 -20.15 -13.80 10.67
C ASP A 23 -19.44 -13.97 12.02
N VAL A 24 -18.10 -14.13 12.01
CA VAL A 24 -17.31 -14.33 13.25
C VAL A 24 -16.81 -13.00 13.83
N LEU A 25 -16.72 -11.93 13.04
CA LEU A 25 -16.22 -10.62 13.50
C LEU A 25 -17.34 -9.62 13.87
N GLY A 26 -18.61 -9.94 13.56
CA GLY A 26 -19.76 -9.07 13.87
C GLY A 26 -20.35 -9.19 15.28
N ALA A 27 -19.77 -10.00 16.17
CA ALA A 27 -20.34 -10.30 17.49
C ALA A 27 -19.32 -10.13 18.64
N ALA A 28 -18.69 -8.96 18.74
CA ALA A 28 -17.88 -8.59 19.90
C ALA A 28 -18.57 -7.59 20.85
N ALA A 29 -19.91 -7.54 20.86
CA ALA A 29 -20.68 -6.71 21.77
C ALA A 29 -21.88 -7.46 22.36
N ALA A 30 -21.63 -8.49 23.18
CA ALA A 30 -22.43 -8.87 24.36
C ALA A 30 -22.07 -10.28 24.87
N GLY A 31 -21.48 -10.37 26.07
CA GLY A 31 -21.74 -11.47 27.00
C GLY A 31 -21.00 -12.81 26.82
N ALA A 32 -19.93 -12.94 27.61
CA ALA A 32 -19.68 -14.03 28.57
C ALA A 32 -18.85 -15.28 28.19
N VAL A 33 -18.10 -15.68 29.23
CA VAL A 33 -17.53 -17.00 29.59
C VAL A 33 -16.19 -17.39 28.96
N ALA A 34 -15.16 -17.35 29.80
CA ALA A 34 -13.84 -17.90 29.53
C ALA A 34 -13.89 -19.43 29.45
N PHE A 35 -13.57 -19.97 28.27
CA PHE A 35 -13.11 -21.34 28.10
C PHE A 35 -11.61 -21.30 27.78
N THR A 36 -10.78 -21.71 28.74
CA THR A 36 -9.34 -21.90 28.52
C THR A 36 -9.11 -23.27 27.89
N ALA A 37 -8.87 -23.31 26.58
CA ALA A 37 -8.23 -24.45 25.94
C ALA A 37 -6.69 -24.30 26.07
N PRO A 38 -5.93 -25.35 26.42
CA PRO A 38 -4.48 -25.29 26.39
C PRO A 38 -4.00 -25.52 24.95
N GLY A 39 -3.63 -24.45 24.26
CA GLY A 39 -3.08 -24.49 22.91
C GLY A 39 -1.98 -23.46 22.75
N VAL A 40 -0.82 -23.91 22.28
CA VAL A 40 0.37 -23.20 21.77
C VAL A 40 0.42 -21.70 22.10
N VAL A 41 1.36 -21.31 22.96
CA VAL A 41 1.76 -19.91 23.13
C VAL A 41 2.40 -19.46 21.82
N GLY A 42 1.60 -18.97 20.88
CA GLY A 42 2.10 -18.15 19.78
C GLY A 42 2.66 -16.87 20.39
N SER A 43 3.83 -16.43 19.94
CA SER A 43 4.36 -15.10 20.27
C SER A 43 3.27 -14.08 19.96
N ALA A 44 2.82 -13.35 20.98
CA ALA A 44 1.87 -12.27 20.80
C ALA A 44 2.55 -11.19 19.93
N ALA A 45 1.95 -10.85 18.78
CA ALA A 45 2.39 -9.71 17.99
C ALA A 45 2.34 -8.45 18.89
N ALA A 46 3.42 -7.66 18.96
CA ALA A 46 3.35 -6.33 19.58
C ALA A 46 2.84 -5.30 18.58
N GLY A 47 1.69 -5.62 18.01
CA GLY A 47 0.91 -4.70 17.21
C GLY A 47 0.59 -3.43 18.00
N ILE A 48 0.32 -2.38 17.26
CA ILE A 48 -0.16 -1.11 17.78
C ILE A 48 -1.69 -1.03 17.64
N PRO A 49 -2.37 -0.18 18.42
CA PRO A 49 -3.72 0.24 18.08
C PRO A 49 -3.75 0.85 16.67
N THR A 50 -4.77 0.52 15.90
CA THR A 50 -4.99 1.05 14.54
C THR A 50 -6.29 1.87 14.46
N PRO A 51 -6.46 2.93 15.28
CA PRO A 51 -7.65 3.78 15.19
C PRO A 51 -7.73 4.50 13.84
N TRP A 52 -8.89 5.07 13.54
CA TRP A 52 -9.03 5.97 12.40
C TRP A 52 -8.04 7.12 12.49
N LEU A 53 -7.13 7.20 11.52
CA LEU A 53 -6.22 8.32 11.35
C LEU A 53 -6.90 9.44 10.57
N HIS A 54 -6.55 10.68 10.91
CA HIS A 54 -7.04 11.86 10.20
C HIS A 54 -5.91 12.87 9.97
N ARG A 55 -6.01 13.59 8.86
CA ARG A 55 -5.17 14.76 8.57
C ARG A 55 -5.51 15.92 9.50
N ASP A 56 -4.47 16.56 10.03
CA ASP A 56 -4.53 17.85 10.72
C ASP A 56 -3.38 18.72 10.22
N GLY A 57 -3.69 19.70 9.36
CA GLY A 57 -2.68 20.50 8.67
C GLY A 57 -1.78 19.62 7.78
N ASN A 58 -0.47 19.66 8.02
CA ASN A 58 0.54 18.86 7.34
C ASN A 58 0.82 17.51 8.02
N LEU A 59 0.10 17.16 9.08
CA LEU A 59 0.34 15.96 9.88
C LEU A 59 -0.82 14.95 9.76
N ILE A 60 -0.51 13.70 10.10
CA ILE A 60 -1.51 12.67 10.39
C ILE A 60 -1.60 12.45 11.90
N LYS A 61 -2.82 12.37 12.42
CA LYS A 61 -3.10 12.21 13.85
C LYS A 61 -4.06 11.09 14.15
N ASP A 62 -3.93 10.54 15.35
CA ASP A 62 -4.94 9.65 15.94
C ASP A 62 -6.12 10.46 16.54
N PRO A 63 -7.23 9.82 16.95
CA PRO A 63 -8.36 10.52 17.57
C PRO A 63 -8.07 11.22 18.90
N SER A 64 -6.93 10.92 19.53
CA SER A 64 -6.49 11.57 20.77
C SER A 64 -5.63 12.82 20.51
N GLY A 65 -5.35 13.13 19.24
CA GLY A 65 -4.55 14.28 18.82
C GLY A 65 -3.05 14.03 18.80
N ASN A 66 -2.59 12.78 18.96
CA ASN A 66 -1.18 12.45 18.85
C ASN A 66 -0.77 12.43 17.38
N THR A 67 0.38 13.04 17.06
CA THR A 67 1.02 12.89 15.76
C THR A 67 1.45 11.44 15.56
N VAL A 68 1.10 10.88 14.42
CA VAL A 68 1.45 9.51 14.04
C VAL A 68 2.37 9.54 12.82
N ILE A 69 3.50 8.83 12.88
CA ILE A 69 4.39 8.63 11.72
C ILE A 69 4.52 7.13 11.47
N LEU A 70 3.92 6.69 10.37
CA LEU A 70 3.89 5.28 9.97
C LEU A 70 5.16 4.91 9.20
N ARG A 71 5.79 3.82 9.63
CA ARG A 71 7.07 3.32 9.13
C ARG A 71 6.96 1.83 8.85
N GLY A 72 7.46 1.38 7.71
CA GLY A 72 7.37 -0.04 7.38
C GLY A 72 7.97 -0.38 6.04
N VAL A 73 7.40 -1.41 5.42
CA VAL A 73 7.97 -2.06 4.23
C VAL A 73 6.91 -2.30 3.16
N ASN A 74 7.38 -2.34 1.92
CA ASN A 74 6.66 -2.95 0.81
C ASN A 74 6.87 -4.46 0.83
N VAL A 75 5.79 -5.22 0.68
CA VAL A 75 5.84 -6.68 0.45
C VAL A 75 5.47 -6.97 -1.01
N PRO A 76 5.67 -8.19 -1.52
CA PRO A 76 5.17 -8.57 -2.84
C PRO A 76 3.65 -8.46 -2.94
N ASP A 77 3.14 -8.43 -4.17
CA ASP A 77 1.70 -8.49 -4.44
C ASP A 77 1.05 -9.68 -3.69
N PRO A 78 -0.12 -9.50 -3.04
CA PRO A 78 -0.81 -10.57 -2.30
C PRO A 78 -0.91 -11.91 -3.04
N LYS A 79 -1.32 -11.90 -4.32
CA LYS A 79 -1.42 -13.11 -5.13
C LYS A 79 -0.05 -13.73 -5.41
N ARG A 80 1.00 -12.91 -5.52
CA ARG A 80 2.37 -13.41 -5.72
C ARG A 80 2.89 -14.15 -4.50
N MET A 81 2.51 -13.73 -3.30
CA MET A 81 2.84 -14.43 -2.05
C MET A 81 2.10 -15.77 -1.97
N ASP A 82 0.83 -15.82 -2.33
CA ASP A 82 -0.03 -17.02 -2.21
C ASP A 82 0.26 -18.16 -3.21
N THR A 83 1.18 -17.99 -4.16
CA THR A 83 1.39 -18.98 -5.23
C THR A 83 2.23 -20.20 -4.85
N LYS A 84 2.74 -20.30 -3.60
CA LYS A 84 3.53 -21.43 -2.99
C LYS A 84 4.70 -22.03 -3.78
N ALA A 85 4.94 -21.56 -5.00
CA ALA A 85 5.98 -22.08 -5.88
C ALA A 85 7.34 -21.45 -5.57
N PHE A 86 7.34 -20.26 -4.96
CA PHE A 86 8.58 -19.50 -4.78
C PHE A 86 8.60 -18.59 -3.54
N ARG A 87 7.48 -18.00 -3.13
CA ARG A 87 7.38 -17.07 -1.99
C ARG A 87 6.68 -17.72 -0.78
N PRO A 88 6.98 -17.27 0.45
CA PRO A 88 6.11 -17.46 1.60
C PRO A 88 4.71 -16.88 1.31
N ASP A 89 3.71 -17.46 1.97
CA ASP A 89 2.33 -16.97 1.88
C ASP A 89 2.23 -15.54 2.48
N ALA A 90 1.15 -14.83 2.17
CA ALA A 90 0.96 -13.45 2.63
C ALA A 90 1.01 -13.33 4.15
N ASP A 91 0.44 -14.30 4.87
CA ASP A 91 0.42 -14.32 6.34
C ASP A 91 1.81 -14.46 6.95
N GLU A 92 2.61 -15.42 6.46
CA GLU A 92 4.00 -15.60 6.89
C GLU A 92 4.84 -14.36 6.57
N THR A 93 4.69 -13.80 5.37
CA THR A 93 5.45 -12.60 4.96
C THR A 93 5.13 -11.40 5.83
N ILE A 94 3.83 -11.11 6.03
CA ILE A 94 3.39 -9.99 6.87
C ILE A 94 3.84 -10.20 8.31
N GLN A 95 3.67 -11.41 8.86
CA GLN A 95 4.14 -11.72 10.21
C GLN A 95 5.64 -11.46 10.35
N ARG A 96 6.49 -11.88 9.41
CA ARG A 96 7.94 -11.66 9.51
C ARG A 96 8.34 -10.19 9.58
N VAL A 97 7.61 -9.29 8.90
CA VAL A 97 7.92 -7.86 8.89
C VAL A 97 7.27 -7.10 10.04
N THR A 98 6.27 -7.67 10.70
CA THR A 98 5.60 -7.06 11.86
C THR A 98 6.06 -7.65 13.20
N ASN A 99 6.69 -8.83 13.18
CA ASN A 99 7.04 -9.60 14.37
C ASN A 99 8.19 -8.98 15.17
N ASP A 100 8.01 -9.00 16.49
CA ASP A 100 8.97 -8.54 17.49
C ASP A 100 10.19 -9.46 17.61
N SER A 101 10.03 -10.78 17.43
CA SER A 101 11.16 -11.70 17.61
C SER A 101 12.19 -11.61 16.48
N ASP A 102 11.78 -11.04 15.34
CA ASP A 102 12.61 -10.83 14.17
C ASP A 102 12.99 -9.36 14.00
N ASP A 103 12.75 -8.52 15.02
CA ASP A 103 13.15 -7.11 15.12
C ASP A 103 12.71 -6.17 13.96
N TRP A 104 11.73 -6.55 13.14
CA TRP A 104 11.31 -5.68 12.01
C TRP A 104 10.34 -4.57 12.42
N TYR A 105 9.43 -4.80 13.37
CA TYR A 105 8.51 -3.79 13.93
C TYR A 105 7.83 -2.86 12.92
N ALA A 106 7.53 -3.31 11.69
CA ALA A 106 6.78 -2.49 10.74
C ALA A 106 5.43 -2.11 11.36
N ARG A 107 5.04 -0.83 11.25
CA ARG A 107 3.76 -0.30 11.73
C ARG A 107 2.76 -0.06 10.60
N VAL A 108 3.23 -0.18 9.37
CA VAL A 108 2.43 -0.20 8.15
C VAL A 108 3.04 -1.18 7.16
N VAL A 109 2.20 -1.95 6.48
CA VAL A 109 2.61 -2.81 5.36
C VAL A 109 1.94 -2.29 4.09
N ARG A 110 2.71 -2.14 3.01
CA ARG A 110 2.18 -1.75 1.71
C ARG A 110 1.98 -2.97 0.82
N LEU A 111 0.75 -3.15 0.35
CA LEU A 111 0.31 -4.24 -0.52
C LEU A 111 0.18 -3.72 -1.97
N PRO A 112 1.16 -3.97 -2.84
CA PRO A 112 1.12 -3.52 -4.23
C PRO A 112 0.21 -4.40 -5.08
N VAL A 113 -1.01 -3.94 -5.34
CA VAL A 113 -2.05 -4.67 -6.09
C VAL A 113 -1.84 -4.48 -7.60
N GLN A 114 -1.22 -5.45 -8.27
CA GLN A 114 -0.82 -5.29 -9.67
C GLN A 114 -1.93 -5.64 -10.66
N PRO A 115 -2.22 -4.80 -11.67
CA PRO A 115 -3.14 -5.15 -12.75
C PRO A 115 -2.72 -6.41 -13.52
N VAL A 116 -1.40 -6.64 -13.64
CA VAL A 116 -0.83 -7.87 -14.23
C VAL A 116 -1.30 -9.10 -13.46
N ASP A 117 -1.27 -9.04 -12.13
CA ASP A 117 -1.62 -10.16 -11.27
C ASP A 117 -3.13 -10.36 -11.15
N ILE A 118 -3.91 -9.27 -11.07
CA ILE A 118 -5.37 -9.34 -11.13
C ILE A 118 -5.81 -10.02 -12.44
N GLY A 119 -5.25 -9.58 -13.56
CA GLY A 119 -5.62 -10.04 -14.91
C GLY A 119 -5.08 -11.42 -15.31
N ASP A 120 -4.35 -12.11 -14.43
CA ASP A 120 -3.66 -13.38 -14.72
C ASP A 120 -2.65 -13.29 -15.88
N HIS A 121 -2.04 -12.11 -16.06
CA HIS A 121 -1.04 -11.88 -17.11
C HIS A 121 0.35 -12.38 -16.69
N SER A 122 1.25 -12.47 -17.67
CA SER A 122 2.62 -12.90 -17.42
C SER A 122 3.37 -11.91 -16.51
N PRO A 123 4.11 -12.39 -15.50
CA PRO A 123 4.82 -11.54 -14.54
C PRO A 123 5.82 -10.62 -15.24
N GLY A 124 5.89 -9.36 -14.82
CA GLY A 124 6.82 -8.39 -15.40
C GLY A 124 6.45 -7.94 -16.82
N GLY A 125 5.24 -8.22 -17.30
CA GLY A 125 4.70 -7.65 -18.54
C GLY A 125 4.11 -6.25 -18.34
N ILE A 126 3.73 -5.61 -19.45
CA ILE A 126 2.84 -4.45 -19.46
C ILE A 126 1.41 -5.02 -19.55
N PRO A 127 0.53 -4.79 -18.55
CA PRO A 127 -0.85 -5.27 -18.62
C PRO A 127 -1.58 -4.54 -19.75
N PRO A 128 -2.55 -5.18 -20.45
CA PRO A 128 -3.40 -4.47 -21.39
C PRO A 128 -4.22 -3.36 -20.71
N VAL A 129 -4.94 -2.57 -21.49
CA VAL A 129 -5.90 -1.57 -20.97
C VAL A 129 -7.31 -1.96 -21.48
N PRO A 130 -8.26 -2.33 -20.60
CA PRO A 130 -8.08 -2.55 -19.17
C PRO A 130 -7.23 -3.80 -18.86
N GLY A 131 -6.50 -3.76 -17.74
CA GLY A 131 -5.62 -4.84 -17.30
C GLY A 131 -6.36 -6.07 -16.81
N PHE A 132 -7.63 -5.96 -16.45
CA PHE A 132 -8.42 -7.04 -15.88
C PHE A 132 -9.91 -6.80 -16.08
N THR A 133 -10.70 -7.86 -15.88
CA THR A 133 -12.17 -7.78 -15.82
C THR A 133 -12.64 -7.64 -14.38
N LYS A 134 -13.87 -7.13 -14.17
CA LYS A 134 -14.49 -7.05 -12.83
C LYS A 134 -14.50 -8.39 -12.10
N ARG A 135 -14.81 -9.50 -12.78
CA ARG A 135 -14.79 -10.84 -12.20
C ARG A 135 -13.40 -11.25 -11.70
N GLN A 136 -12.36 -10.91 -12.46
CA GLN A 136 -10.99 -11.18 -12.05
C GLN A 136 -10.60 -10.36 -10.83
N LEU A 137 -11.02 -9.09 -10.78
CA LEU A 137 -10.83 -8.23 -9.63
C LEU A 137 -11.56 -8.75 -8.39
N GLU A 138 -12.86 -9.06 -8.48
CA GLU A 138 -13.64 -9.61 -7.36
C GLU A 138 -13.00 -10.89 -6.81
N ARG A 139 -12.55 -11.78 -7.70
CA ARG A 139 -11.82 -12.99 -7.30
C ARG A 139 -10.52 -12.64 -6.58
N TYR A 140 -9.69 -11.78 -7.17
CA TYR A 140 -8.42 -11.35 -6.57
C TYR A 140 -8.63 -10.74 -5.18
N VAL A 141 -9.64 -9.88 -5.03
CA VAL A 141 -10.00 -9.25 -3.75
C VAL A 141 -10.36 -10.31 -2.72
N SER A 142 -11.25 -11.24 -3.08
CA SER A 142 -11.73 -12.25 -2.13
C SER A 142 -10.70 -13.33 -1.77
N GLU A 143 -9.85 -13.72 -2.72
CA GLU A 143 -8.93 -14.85 -2.57
C GLU A 143 -7.55 -14.42 -2.03
N HIS A 144 -7.13 -13.18 -2.26
CA HIS A 144 -5.76 -12.73 -1.96
C HIS A 144 -5.72 -11.43 -1.14
N LEU A 145 -6.33 -10.34 -1.63
CA LEU A 145 -6.19 -9.02 -1.00
C LEU A 145 -6.84 -8.97 0.39
N ARG A 146 -8.11 -9.39 0.51
CA ARG A 146 -8.82 -9.39 1.80
C ARG A 146 -8.09 -10.21 2.86
N PRO A 147 -7.66 -11.47 2.59
CA PRO A 147 -6.83 -12.22 3.52
C PRO A 147 -5.55 -11.50 3.95
N ALA A 148 -4.83 -10.85 3.05
CA ALA A 148 -3.62 -10.09 3.40
C ALA A 148 -3.92 -8.86 4.27
N VAL A 149 -5.00 -8.12 3.96
CA VAL A 149 -5.47 -6.98 4.79
C VAL A 149 -5.91 -7.44 6.18
N ASP A 150 -6.54 -8.63 6.28
CA ASP A 150 -6.92 -9.24 7.55
C ASP A 150 -5.72 -9.57 8.43
N VAL A 151 -4.66 -10.13 7.85
CA VAL A 151 -3.44 -10.40 8.60
C VAL A 151 -2.84 -9.10 9.14
N CYS A 152 -2.85 -8.01 8.37
CA CYS A 152 -2.39 -6.71 8.88
C CYS A 152 -3.19 -6.27 10.12
N ALA A 153 -4.52 -6.48 10.11
CA ALA A 153 -5.37 -6.20 11.27
C ALA A 153 -5.01 -7.08 12.47
N GLU A 154 -4.83 -8.39 12.25
CA GLU A 154 -4.47 -9.37 13.28
C GLU A 154 -3.09 -9.09 13.90
N GLN A 155 -2.15 -8.58 13.09
CA GLN A 155 -0.82 -8.15 13.55
C GLN A 155 -0.83 -6.76 14.20
N GLY A 156 -1.97 -6.05 14.20
CA GLY A 156 -2.08 -4.70 14.76
C GLY A 156 -1.23 -3.67 14.02
N VAL A 157 -1.26 -3.68 12.69
CA VAL A 157 -0.54 -2.71 11.86
C VAL A 157 -1.47 -2.09 10.81
N TYR A 158 -1.09 -0.91 10.33
CA TYR A 158 -1.78 -0.30 9.20
C TYR A 158 -1.44 -1.04 7.90
N CYS A 159 -2.30 -0.89 6.90
CA CYS A 159 -2.12 -1.46 5.57
C CYS A 159 -2.36 -0.38 4.51
N ILE A 160 -1.43 -0.21 3.58
CA ILE A 160 -1.65 0.59 2.36
C ILE A 160 -2.09 -0.37 1.26
N VAL A 161 -3.32 -0.20 0.76
CA VAL A 161 -3.80 -0.87 -0.45
C VAL A 161 -3.45 0.02 -1.63
N ASP A 162 -2.46 -0.39 -2.39
CA ASP A 162 -1.89 0.37 -3.51
C ASP A 162 -2.36 -0.21 -4.85
N TYR A 163 -3.00 0.61 -5.68
CA TYR A 163 -3.21 0.25 -7.08
C TYR A 163 -1.89 0.36 -7.86
N HIS A 164 -1.19 -0.78 -7.97
CA HIS A 164 0.21 -0.85 -8.33
C HIS A 164 0.48 -0.87 -9.83
N ARG A 165 0.15 0.25 -10.48
CA ARG A 165 0.45 0.48 -11.89
C ARG A 165 1.68 1.38 -12.06
N HIS A 166 2.64 0.89 -12.84
CA HIS A 166 3.92 1.57 -13.14
C HIS A 166 4.49 1.20 -14.52
N ARG A 167 3.64 0.70 -15.44
CA ARG A 167 4.07 0.20 -16.74
C ARG A 167 3.18 0.70 -17.88
N GLY A 168 3.80 0.85 -19.05
CA GLY A 168 3.16 1.38 -20.26
C GLY A 168 3.46 2.87 -20.44
N GLN A 169 4.04 3.22 -21.58
CA GLN A 169 4.37 4.60 -21.96
C GLN A 169 3.79 4.97 -23.34
N ASP A 170 2.82 4.18 -23.82
CA ASP A 170 2.02 4.53 -25.00
C ASP A 170 0.74 5.25 -24.58
N ASP A 171 0.12 5.96 -25.51
CA ASP A 171 -1.05 6.81 -25.25
C ASP A 171 -2.25 6.06 -24.65
N SER A 172 -2.37 4.74 -24.86
CA SER A 172 -3.44 3.96 -24.23
C SER A 172 -3.21 3.77 -22.74
N HIS A 173 -1.96 3.84 -22.30
CA HIS A 173 -1.52 3.73 -20.90
C HIS A 173 -1.36 5.08 -20.19
N ALA A 174 -1.54 6.20 -20.90
CA ALA A 174 -1.52 7.52 -20.30
C ALA A 174 -2.57 7.60 -19.19
N TYR A 175 -2.25 8.21 -18.05
CA TYR A 175 -3.22 8.33 -16.95
C TYR A 175 -4.44 9.20 -17.33
N THR A 176 -4.34 9.96 -18.42
CA THR A 176 -5.44 10.74 -19.01
C THR A 176 -6.30 9.94 -20.00
N SER A 177 -5.96 8.68 -20.30
CA SER A 177 -6.70 7.87 -21.25
C SER A 177 -8.02 7.37 -20.66
N GLN A 178 -9.05 7.26 -21.50
CA GLN A 178 -10.34 6.72 -21.09
C GLN A 178 -10.22 5.28 -20.56
N GLY A 179 -9.32 4.48 -21.14
CA GLY A 179 -9.14 3.09 -20.73
C GLY A 179 -8.54 2.97 -19.33
N ILE A 180 -7.59 3.85 -18.97
CA ILE A 180 -7.08 3.94 -17.60
C ILE A 180 -8.18 4.42 -16.66
N HIS A 181 -8.94 5.44 -17.07
CA HIS A 181 -10.04 5.96 -16.27
C HIS A 181 -11.09 4.89 -15.95
N ASP A 182 -11.52 4.10 -16.94
CA ASP A 182 -12.48 3.01 -16.76
C ASP A 182 -11.92 1.90 -15.86
N GLU A 183 -10.64 1.57 -16.00
CA GLU A 183 -9.97 0.55 -15.17
C GLU A 183 -9.86 0.97 -13.69
N LEU A 184 -9.41 2.21 -13.42
CA LEU A 184 -9.29 2.75 -12.06
C LEU A 184 -10.65 2.94 -11.40
N THR A 185 -11.65 3.40 -12.17
CA THR A 185 -13.03 3.51 -11.67
C THR A 185 -13.55 2.14 -11.27
N MET A 186 -13.41 1.13 -12.13
CA MET A 186 -13.80 -0.26 -11.81
C MET A 186 -13.07 -0.79 -10.57
N PHE A 187 -11.77 -0.49 -10.45
CA PHE A 187 -10.97 -0.88 -9.30
C PHE A 187 -11.51 -0.28 -8.01
N TRP A 188 -11.62 1.06 -7.95
CA TRP A 188 -12.02 1.76 -6.73
C TRP A 188 -13.49 1.58 -6.36
N GLU A 189 -14.40 1.41 -7.33
CA GLU A 189 -15.79 1.00 -7.07
C GLU A 189 -15.91 -0.40 -6.44
N THR A 190 -14.90 -1.25 -6.61
CA THR A 190 -14.89 -2.61 -6.05
C THR A 190 -14.11 -2.67 -4.74
N VAL A 191 -12.96 -2.02 -4.67
CA VAL A 191 -12.00 -2.13 -3.55
C VAL A 191 -12.33 -1.19 -2.40
N ALA A 192 -12.67 0.08 -2.66
CA ALA A 192 -12.97 1.03 -1.59
C ALA A 192 -14.12 0.57 -0.67
N PRO A 193 -15.29 0.10 -1.16
CA PRO A 193 -16.36 -0.33 -0.26
C PRO A 193 -16.05 -1.64 0.50
N GLU A 194 -15.15 -2.49 -0.02
CA GLU A 194 -14.75 -3.73 0.67
C GLU A 194 -14.00 -3.43 1.98
N PHE A 195 -13.17 -2.39 1.98
CA PHE A 195 -12.31 -2.01 3.12
C PHE A 195 -12.74 -0.71 3.81
N ALA A 196 -13.90 -0.16 3.48
CA ALA A 196 -14.41 1.12 4.01
C ALA A 196 -14.62 1.15 5.53
N ALA A 197 -14.78 -0.02 6.16
CA ALA A 197 -14.96 -0.16 7.61
C ALA A 197 -13.65 -0.48 8.35
N ASP A 198 -12.56 -0.71 7.62
CA ASP A 198 -11.29 -1.18 8.17
C ASP A 198 -10.40 0.04 8.50
N SER A 199 -10.34 0.42 9.78
CA SER A 199 -9.65 1.64 10.23
C SER A 199 -8.15 1.64 10.03
N HIS A 200 -7.56 0.46 9.88
CA HIS A 200 -6.14 0.26 9.60
C HIS A 200 -5.81 0.40 8.11
N VAL A 201 -6.78 0.57 7.21
CA VAL A 201 -6.55 0.65 5.76
C VAL A 201 -6.39 2.10 5.29
N LEU A 202 -5.32 2.33 4.53
CA LEU A 202 -5.09 3.52 3.72
C LEU A 202 -5.15 3.12 2.24
N PHE A 203 -5.68 4.00 1.38
CA PHE A 203 -5.79 3.74 -0.05
C PHE A 203 -4.80 4.59 -0.84
N GLU A 204 -3.96 3.97 -1.64
CA GLU A 204 -3.09 4.69 -2.58
C GLU A 204 -3.64 4.59 -4.00
N VAL A 205 -4.12 5.73 -4.51
CA VAL A 205 -4.98 5.83 -5.70
C VAL A 205 -4.35 5.19 -6.94
N TYR A 206 -3.06 5.45 -7.13
CA TYR A 206 -2.27 5.03 -8.27
C TYR A 206 -0.80 5.12 -7.86
N ASN A 207 -0.08 4.00 -7.93
CA ASN A 207 1.35 3.89 -7.58
C ASN A 207 2.26 4.91 -8.27
N GLU A 208 2.40 4.80 -9.59
CA GLU A 208 3.34 5.61 -10.36
C GLU A 208 2.71 6.08 -11.68
N PRO A 209 1.97 7.20 -11.65
CA PRO A 209 1.52 7.85 -12.89
C PRO A 209 2.75 8.20 -13.74
N ILE A 210 2.90 7.53 -14.88
CA ILE A 210 4.11 7.69 -15.69
C ILE A 210 4.00 8.90 -16.60
N HIS A 211 2.86 9.09 -17.27
CA HIS A 211 2.69 10.11 -18.29
C HIS A 211 1.20 10.45 -18.55
N PRO A 212 0.90 11.66 -19.07
CA PRO A 212 1.81 12.71 -19.54
C PRO A 212 2.61 13.41 -18.44
N PHE A 213 3.78 13.96 -18.78
CA PHE A 213 4.46 15.02 -18.01
C PHE A 213 5.34 15.84 -18.96
N GLN A 214 5.75 17.05 -18.58
CA GLN A 214 6.68 17.82 -19.42
C GLN A 214 8.01 17.08 -19.58
N GLY A 215 8.40 16.84 -20.83
CA GLY A 215 9.60 16.05 -21.15
C GLY A 215 9.33 14.59 -21.52
N HIS A 216 8.11 14.08 -21.33
CA HIS A 216 7.81 12.68 -21.64
C HIS A 216 8.02 12.32 -23.12
N TYR A 217 7.56 13.19 -24.04
CA TYR A 217 7.62 12.92 -25.49
C TYR A 217 8.77 13.64 -26.22
N ASP A 218 9.50 14.53 -25.55
CA ASP A 218 10.69 15.20 -26.09
C ASP A 218 11.87 15.02 -25.14
N PRO A 219 12.86 14.18 -25.50
CA PRO A 219 13.99 13.87 -24.63
C PRO A 219 14.93 15.06 -24.36
N ASN A 220 14.75 16.20 -25.05
CA ASN A 220 15.53 17.42 -24.78
C ASN A 220 14.84 18.38 -23.82
N VAL A 221 13.63 18.06 -23.37
CA VAL A 221 12.89 18.81 -22.36
C VAL A 221 13.02 18.06 -21.04
N ASP A 222 13.76 18.63 -20.09
CA ASP A 222 13.82 18.15 -18.70
C ASP A 222 13.35 19.31 -17.82
N VAL A 223 12.09 19.22 -17.38
CA VAL A 223 11.50 20.21 -16.47
C VAL A 223 11.69 19.70 -15.06
N ASP A 224 12.34 20.50 -14.21
CA ASP A 224 12.56 20.15 -12.83
C ASP A 224 11.21 20.19 -12.08
N PRO A 225 10.93 19.25 -11.15
CA PRO A 225 9.70 19.28 -10.36
C PRO A 225 9.48 20.60 -9.62
N THR A 226 10.50 21.43 -9.42
CA THR A 226 10.43 22.74 -8.78
C THR A 226 10.12 23.90 -9.72
N ASP A 227 10.22 23.69 -11.03
CA ASP A 227 9.93 24.73 -12.01
C ASP A 227 8.44 25.09 -12.02
N ASP A 228 8.13 26.37 -12.25
CA ASP A 228 6.74 26.83 -12.37
C ASP A 228 6.01 26.13 -13.53
N GLU A 229 6.74 25.75 -14.59
CA GLU A 229 6.17 25.02 -15.73
C GLU A 229 5.66 23.62 -15.36
N ALA A 230 6.19 23.02 -14.29
CA ALA A 230 5.75 21.72 -13.78
C ALA A 230 4.32 21.75 -13.22
N ILE A 231 3.79 22.93 -12.87
CA ILE A 231 2.43 23.04 -12.31
C ILE A 231 1.36 22.52 -13.30
N GLU A 232 1.59 22.65 -14.61
CA GLU A 232 0.60 22.25 -15.62
C GLU A 232 0.46 20.72 -15.73
N THR A 233 1.54 19.96 -15.51
CA THR A 233 1.42 18.49 -15.42
C THR A 233 0.75 18.08 -14.13
N TRP A 234 1.02 18.78 -13.01
CA TRP A 234 0.29 18.55 -11.77
C TRP A 234 -1.21 18.82 -11.95
N ASN A 235 -1.59 19.92 -12.62
CA ASN A 235 -2.98 20.25 -12.92
C ASN A 235 -3.62 19.17 -13.81
N THR A 236 -2.92 18.74 -14.86
CA THR A 236 -3.38 17.64 -15.73
C THR A 236 -3.61 16.34 -14.97
N TRP A 237 -2.73 16.04 -14.00
CA TRP A 237 -2.88 14.89 -13.12
C TRP A 237 -4.07 15.04 -12.17
N LYS A 238 -4.21 16.20 -11.52
CA LYS A 238 -5.36 16.50 -10.65
C LYS A 238 -6.67 16.30 -11.39
N ASP A 239 -6.80 16.87 -12.59
CA ASP A 239 -8.01 16.72 -13.40
C ASP A 239 -8.32 15.25 -13.75
N ALA A 240 -7.30 14.45 -14.04
CA ALA A 240 -7.47 13.04 -14.39
C ALA A 240 -7.81 12.15 -13.17
N ALA A 241 -7.17 12.40 -12.04
CA ALA A 241 -7.25 11.53 -10.86
C ALA A 241 -8.30 11.94 -9.82
N GLN A 242 -8.75 13.21 -9.82
CA GLN A 242 -9.79 13.68 -8.89
C GLN A 242 -11.05 12.80 -8.90
N PRO A 243 -11.58 12.35 -10.06
CA PRO A 243 -12.73 11.45 -10.07
C PRO A 243 -12.49 10.11 -9.34
N TRP A 244 -11.25 9.60 -9.32
CA TRP A 244 -10.90 8.37 -8.60
C TRP A 244 -10.83 8.62 -7.10
N VAL A 245 -10.28 9.77 -6.67
CA VAL A 245 -10.30 10.22 -5.27
C VAL A 245 -11.74 10.36 -4.78
N ASP A 246 -12.60 10.99 -5.58
CA ASP A 246 -14.03 11.16 -5.27
C ASP A 246 -14.74 9.80 -5.15
N THR A 247 -14.43 8.86 -6.04
CA THR A 247 -14.97 7.49 -6.02
C THR A 247 -14.59 6.78 -4.72
N ILE A 248 -13.32 6.88 -4.29
CA ILE A 248 -12.88 6.31 -3.02
C ILE A 248 -13.62 6.98 -1.87
N ARG A 249 -13.64 8.32 -1.79
CA ARG A 249 -14.27 9.04 -0.66
C ARG A 249 -15.77 8.77 -0.56
N ALA A 250 -16.46 8.60 -1.68
CA ALA A 250 -17.89 8.27 -1.71
C ALA A 250 -18.18 6.87 -1.15
N ASN A 251 -17.27 5.92 -1.32
CA ASN A 251 -17.43 4.53 -0.87
C ASN A 251 -16.76 4.24 0.48
N ALA A 252 -15.74 5.01 0.84
CA ALA A 252 -14.93 4.88 2.05
C ALA A 252 -14.73 6.26 2.71
N PRO A 253 -15.70 6.70 3.54
CA PRO A 253 -15.78 8.09 3.98
C PRO A 253 -14.70 8.50 4.98
N GLN A 254 -14.02 7.55 5.65
CA GLN A 254 -13.08 7.86 6.73
C GLN A 254 -11.60 7.61 6.38
N ASN A 255 -11.29 6.62 5.52
CA ASN A 255 -9.92 6.21 5.23
C ASN A 255 -9.05 7.38 4.73
N VAL A 256 -7.75 7.33 5.04
CA VAL A 256 -6.76 8.24 4.45
C VAL A 256 -6.55 7.82 2.99
N ILE A 257 -6.51 8.80 2.09
CA ILE A 257 -6.25 8.59 0.66
C ILE A 257 -4.88 9.17 0.33
N LEU A 258 -3.99 8.34 -0.22
CA LEU A 258 -2.65 8.70 -0.68
C LEU A 258 -2.68 8.94 -2.19
N ILE A 259 -2.15 10.07 -2.62
CA ILE A 259 -2.18 10.51 -4.02
C ILE A 259 -0.76 10.56 -4.57
N GLY A 260 -0.46 9.66 -5.50
CA GLY A 260 0.75 9.69 -6.34
C GLY A 260 0.84 10.91 -7.24
N SER A 261 1.88 10.98 -8.06
CA SER A 261 2.05 12.09 -9.00
C SER A 261 2.70 11.62 -10.31
N PRO A 262 2.65 12.43 -11.39
CA PRO A 262 3.38 12.16 -12.62
C PRO A 262 4.88 11.99 -12.41
N ARG A 263 5.54 11.40 -13.42
CA ARG A 263 6.96 11.03 -13.42
C ARG A 263 7.27 10.08 -12.26
N TRP A 264 6.53 8.97 -12.17
CA TRP A 264 6.73 7.92 -11.15
C TRP A 264 6.65 8.45 -9.72
N SER A 265 5.64 9.26 -9.41
CA SER A 265 5.42 9.82 -8.07
C SER A 265 6.58 10.69 -7.55
N GLN A 266 7.27 11.40 -8.45
CA GLN A 266 8.44 12.24 -8.12
C GLN A 266 8.11 13.74 -8.00
N TRP A 267 6.87 14.14 -8.25
CA TRP A 267 6.43 15.54 -8.33
C TRP A 267 5.65 15.98 -7.10
N THR A 268 5.89 15.33 -5.96
CA THR A 268 5.33 15.67 -4.64
C THR A 268 5.55 17.14 -4.26
N TYR A 269 6.62 17.77 -4.76
CA TYR A 269 6.88 19.20 -4.61
C TYR A 269 5.70 20.10 -5.00
N GLN A 270 4.92 19.69 -6.01
CA GLN A 270 3.80 20.46 -6.53
C GLN A 270 2.51 20.30 -5.70
N ALA A 271 2.43 19.28 -4.83
CA ALA A 271 1.23 18.99 -4.03
C ALA A 271 0.67 20.18 -3.23
N PRO A 272 1.46 20.91 -2.41
CA PRO A 272 0.93 22.04 -1.64
C PRO A 272 0.54 23.27 -2.49
N ARG A 273 0.90 23.30 -3.78
CA ARG A 273 0.60 24.43 -4.68
C ARG A 273 -0.78 24.34 -5.30
N ASN A 274 -1.29 23.13 -5.51
CA ASN A 274 -2.65 22.89 -5.97
C ASN A 274 -3.16 21.55 -5.43
N GLU A 275 -3.52 21.52 -4.15
CA GLU A 275 -4.01 20.31 -3.50
C GLU A 275 -5.27 19.75 -4.18
N PHE A 276 -5.46 18.43 -4.14
CA PHE A 276 -6.71 17.79 -4.55
C PHE A 276 -7.88 18.22 -3.66
N ASP A 277 -9.09 18.20 -4.20
CA ASP A 277 -10.29 18.53 -3.45
C ASP A 277 -10.74 17.30 -2.64
N GLY A 278 -11.05 17.50 -1.37
CA GLY A 278 -11.53 16.44 -0.46
C GLY A 278 -10.83 16.46 0.89
N ASP A 279 -11.36 15.65 1.81
CA ASP A 279 -10.83 15.53 3.16
C ASP A 279 -9.90 14.33 3.32
N ASN A 280 -9.07 14.35 4.36
CA ASN A 280 -8.18 13.26 4.77
C ASN A 280 -7.27 12.72 3.65
N LEU A 281 -6.70 13.65 2.88
CA LEU A 281 -5.79 13.38 1.76
C LEU A 281 -4.33 13.59 2.17
N ALA A 282 -3.44 12.71 1.71
CA ALA A 282 -1.99 12.84 1.82
C ALA A 282 -1.34 12.55 0.46
N TYR A 283 -0.07 12.90 0.29
CA TYR A 283 0.62 12.84 -0.99
C TYR A 283 1.80 11.87 -0.96
N THR A 284 1.90 11.08 -2.02
CA THR A 284 2.96 10.10 -2.16
C THR A 284 4.23 10.74 -2.74
N GLY A 285 5.40 10.27 -2.32
CA GLY A 285 6.67 10.50 -3.00
C GLY A 285 7.45 9.20 -3.21
N HIS A 286 7.98 8.98 -4.41
CA HIS A 286 8.88 7.86 -4.70
C HIS A 286 10.26 8.35 -5.07
N VAL A 287 11.29 7.81 -4.45
CA VAL A 287 12.67 8.16 -4.79
C VAL A 287 13.65 7.06 -4.39
N TYR A 288 14.55 6.71 -5.31
CA TYR A 288 15.65 5.79 -5.03
C TYR A 288 16.98 6.58 -4.90
N ALA A 289 18.07 6.08 -5.49
CA ALA A 289 19.36 6.77 -5.59
C ALA A 289 19.39 7.85 -6.68
N HIS A 290 18.26 8.53 -6.95
CA HIS A 290 18.16 9.51 -8.04
C HIS A 290 18.99 10.77 -7.72
N PRO A 291 20.08 11.07 -8.46
CA PRO A 291 20.89 12.25 -8.18
C PRO A 291 20.14 13.55 -8.47
N SER A 292 19.18 13.53 -9.41
CA SER A 292 18.34 14.67 -9.78
C SER A 292 17.25 15.00 -8.76
N LEU A 293 17.02 14.15 -7.76
CA LEU A 293 16.05 14.38 -6.68
C LEU A 293 16.77 14.52 -5.33
N ARG A 294 17.97 15.12 -5.37
CA ARG A 294 18.76 15.49 -4.20
C ARG A 294 19.00 17.00 -4.17
N PRO A 295 18.92 17.64 -2.99
CA PRO A 295 18.65 17.03 -1.68
C PRO A 295 17.17 16.65 -1.49
N LEU A 296 16.91 15.55 -0.76
CA LEU A 296 15.55 15.08 -0.45
C LEU A 296 14.68 16.15 0.23
N SER A 297 15.32 17.02 1.01
CA SER A 297 14.67 18.15 1.67
C SER A 297 13.91 19.04 0.71
N THR A 298 14.42 19.28 -0.50
CA THR A 298 13.74 20.17 -1.46
C THR A 298 12.50 19.49 -2.03
N TYR A 299 12.65 18.28 -2.57
CA TYR A 299 11.58 17.64 -3.33
C TYR A 299 10.48 17.01 -2.47
N PHE A 300 10.80 16.59 -1.24
CA PHE A 300 9.88 15.87 -0.35
C PHE A 300 9.78 16.48 1.06
N GLY A 301 10.83 17.16 1.54
CA GLY A 301 10.84 17.80 2.86
C GLY A 301 10.09 19.12 2.92
N GLU A 302 10.33 20.03 1.97
CA GLU A 302 9.62 21.28 1.83
C GLU A 302 8.10 21.07 1.69
N PRO A 303 7.60 20.19 0.80
CA PRO A 303 6.16 19.94 0.73
C PRO A 303 5.60 19.31 2.01
N SER A 304 6.36 18.48 2.75
CA SER A 304 5.88 17.88 4.01
C SER A 304 5.63 18.88 5.14
N GLN A 305 6.11 20.12 4.99
CA GLN A 305 5.79 21.22 5.92
C GLN A 305 4.39 21.81 5.67
N HIS A 306 3.72 21.43 4.58
CA HIS A 306 2.44 22.01 4.16
C HIS A 306 1.34 20.96 4.01
N VAL A 307 1.70 19.75 3.58
CA VAL A 307 0.77 18.63 3.39
C VAL A 307 1.37 17.35 3.99
N PRO A 308 0.56 16.36 4.43
CA PRO A 308 1.12 15.08 4.86
C PRO A 308 1.75 14.35 3.67
N VAL A 309 2.98 13.87 3.86
CA VAL A 309 3.74 13.15 2.81
C VAL A 309 4.00 11.72 3.26
N PHE A 310 3.72 10.77 2.36
CA PHE A 310 4.08 9.37 2.48
C PHE A 310 5.10 9.01 1.40
N MET A 311 6.31 8.68 1.80
CA MET A 311 7.29 8.07 0.90
C MET A 311 6.99 6.57 0.77
N THR A 312 5.99 6.23 -0.05
CA THR A 312 5.46 4.86 -0.14
C THR A 312 6.37 3.89 -0.87
N GLU A 313 7.36 4.39 -1.62
CA GLU A 313 8.50 3.63 -2.09
C GLU A 313 9.79 4.42 -2.07
N PHE A 314 10.84 3.79 -1.57
CA PHE A 314 12.20 4.29 -1.68
C PHE A 314 13.21 3.18 -1.44
N GLY A 315 14.47 3.45 -1.78
CA GLY A 315 15.56 2.53 -1.51
C GLY A 315 16.80 2.77 -2.36
N TRP A 316 17.71 1.81 -2.33
CA TRP A 316 18.86 1.75 -3.22
C TRP A 316 19.25 0.29 -3.45
N GLY A 317 19.99 0.03 -4.52
CA GLY A 317 20.62 -1.25 -4.79
C GLY A 317 22.11 -1.08 -5.09
N PRO A 318 22.96 -2.08 -4.79
CA PRO A 318 24.38 -2.01 -5.14
C PRO A 318 24.63 -2.05 -6.67
N TYR A 319 23.61 -2.46 -7.43
CA TYR A 319 23.62 -2.59 -8.88
C TYR A 319 22.30 -2.09 -9.46
N GLY A 320 22.28 -1.78 -10.76
CA GLY A 320 21.09 -1.34 -11.47
C GLY A 320 21.38 -0.11 -12.32
N ALA A 321 20.29 0.58 -12.71
CA ALA A 321 20.38 1.88 -13.33
C ALA A 321 20.94 2.93 -12.36
N GLU A 322 21.41 4.06 -12.88
CA GLU A 322 22.01 5.14 -12.09
C GLU A 322 21.08 5.62 -10.97
N TRP A 323 19.79 5.75 -11.26
CA TRP A 323 18.77 6.17 -10.31
C TRP A 323 18.47 5.15 -9.19
N LEU A 324 18.99 3.92 -9.28
CA LEU A 324 18.87 2.89 -8.26
C LEU A 324 20.19 2.62 -7.53
N LYS A 325 21.32 2.88 -8.18
CA LYS A 325 22.64 2.47 -7.69
C LYS A 325 23.09 3.33 -6.50
N GLY A 326 23.17 2.75 -5.32
CA GLY A 326 23.58 3.42 -4.09
C GLY A 326 24.18 2.49 -3.05
N THR A 327 24.51 3.03 -1.87
CA THR A 327 25.04 2.31 -0.71
C THR A 327 24.41 2.75 0.60
N ALA A 328 24.62 1.98 1.67
CA ALA A 328 24.13 2.33 2.99
C ALA A 328 24.81 3.60 3.54
N GLU A 329 26.10 3.80 3.24
CA GLU A 329 26.91 4.90 3.74
C GLU A 329 26.58 6.25 3.09
N VAL A 330 25.92 6.25 1.93
CA VAL A 330 25.49 7.45 1.22
C VAL A 330 23.97 7.53 1.25
N GLU A 331 23.27 6.80 0.39
CA GLU A 331 21.81 6.88 0.29
C GLU A 331 21.11 6.46 1.59
N GLY A 332 21.61 5.41 2.27
CA GLY A 332 21.05 4.98 3.55
C GLY A 332 21.11 6.05 4.63
N GLU A 333 22.27 6.69 4.82
CA GLU A 333 22.42 7.78 5.78
C GLU A 333 21.68 9.05 5.36
N GLU A 334 21.58 9.36 4.06
CA GLU A 334 20.75 10.45 3.55
C GLU A 334 19.26 10.24 3.87
N PHE A 335 18.72 9.03 3.66
CA PHE A 335 17.34 8.70 4.00
C PHE A 335 17.10 8.78 5.51
N LYS A 336 18.00 8.22 6.33
CA LYS A 336 17.90 8.33 7.80
C LYS A 336 17.86 9.79 8.25
N ALA A 337 18.79 10.61 7.76
CA ALA A 337 18.83 12.04 8.09
C ALA A 337 17.56 12.76 7.61
N PHE A 338 17.02 12.40 6.44
CA PHE A 338 15.76 12.96 5.95
C PHE A 338 14.59 12.64 6.89
N PHE A 339 14.37 11.37 7.23
CA PHE A 339 13.27 10.97 8.12
C PHE A 339 13.46 11.39 9.59
N GLU A 340 14.66 11.81 9.96
CA GLU A 340 14.94 12.45 11.25
C GLU A 340 14.52 13.91 11.31
N ASN A 341 14.53 14.61 10.17
CA ASN A 341 14.32 16.05 10.11
C ASN A 341 12.93 16.44 9.59
N TYR A 342 12.16 15.50 9.04
CA TYR A 342 10.84 15.75 8.46
C TYR A 342 9.81 14.73 8.93
N ASP A 343 8.59 15.18 9.19
CA ASP A 343 7.43 14.35 9.56
C ASP A 343 6.87 13.62 8.33
N VAL A 344 7.67 12.71 7.77
CA VAL A 344 7.35 11.93 6.57
C VAL A 344 7.14 10.47 6.95
N HIS A 345 6.00 9.92 6.55
CA HIS A 345 5.71 8.49 6.64
C HIS A 345 6.49 7.75 5.56
N TRP A 346 6.92 6.51 5.79
CA TRP A 346 7.75 5.82 4.79
C TRP A 346 7.61 4.31 4.75
N GLN A 347 7.73 3.76 3.54
CA GLN A 347 7.71 2.32 3.26
C GLN A 347 8.87 1.97 2.35
N VAL A 348 9.86 1.25 2.90
CA VAL A 348 11.06 0.89 2.13
C VAL A 348 10.74 -0.26 1.18
N TRP A 349 11.27 -0.18 -0.05
CA TRP A 349 11.15 -1.23 -1.07
C TRP A 349 12.39 -2.15 -1.08
N CYS A 350 12.26 -3.47 -1.09
CA CYS A 350 11.10 -4.25 -0.67
C CYS A 350 11.51 -5.55 0.05
N PHE A 351 10.60 -6.06 0.87
CA PHE A 351 10.73 -7.32 1.59
C PHE A 351 10.43 -8.51 0.68
N ASP A 352 11.32 -8.74 -0.28
CA ASP A 352 11.27 -9.85 -1.22
C ASP A 352 12.69 -10.38 -1.49
N SER A 353 12.77 -11.58 -2.07
CA SER A 353 14.03 -12.16 -2.56
C SER A 353 14.20 -12.07 -4.08
N LYS A 354 13.24 -11.48 -4.81
CA LYS A 354 13.24 -11.39 -6.27
C LYS A 354 13.15 -9.98 -6.79
N TRP A 355 12.20 -9.21 -6.28
CA TRP A 355 12.07 -7.81 -6.64
C TRP A 355 13.24 -7.02 -6.08
N SER A 356 13.73 -6.08 -6.87
CA SER A 356 14.90 -5.28 -6.54
C SER A 356 14.49 -3.84 -6.25
N PRO A 357 15.17 -3.15 -5.32
CA PRO A 357 16.19 -3.68 -4.40
C PRO A 357 15.61 -4.65 -3.35
N ALA A 358 16.21 -5.83 -3.23
CA ALA A 358 15.73 -6.94 -2.41
C ALA A 358 16.31 -6.85 -0.98
N MET A 359 15.48 -6.96 0.05
CA MET A 359 15.93 -7.10 1.44
C MET A 359 16.35 -8.53 1.80
N LEU A 360 15.96 -9.51 0.99
CA LEU A 360 16.21 -10.92 1.24
C LEU A 360 17.08 -11.53 0.15
N ASP A 361 17.96 -12.45 0.54
CA ASP A 361 18.62 -13.34 -0.39
C ASP A 361 17.65 -14.42 -0.91
N HIS A 362 18.04 -15.13 -1.98
CA HIS A 362 17.18 -16.17 -2.59
C HIS A 362 16.85 -17.35 -1.67
N ASP A 363 17.57 -17.51 -0.55
CA ASP A 363 17.27 -18.47 0.51
C ASP A 363 16.38 -17.90 1.62
N TRP A 364 15.84 -16.69 1.43
CA TRP A 364 14.95 -15.96 2.35
C TRP A 364 15.62 -15.46 3.64
N SER A 365 16.95 -15.51 3.72
CA SER A 365 17.72 -14.83 4.76
C SER A 365 17.77 -13.32 4.51
N VAL A 366 17.83 -12.54 5.60
CA VAL A 366 17.93 -11.07 5.52
C VAL A 366 19.35 -10.70 5.10
N ASN A 367 19.49 -9.96 4.00
CA ASN A 367 20.78 -9.50 3.50
C ASN A 367 21.19 -8.15 4.13
N SER A 368 22.36 -7.60 3.77
CA SER A 368 22.85 -6.36 4.38
C SER A 368 21.95 -5.13 4.15
N TYR A 369 21.25 -5.05 3.00
CA TYR A 369 20.27 -3.99 2.75
C TYR A 369 19.04 -4.16 3.64
N GLY A 370 18.55 -5.39 3.79
CA GLY A 370 17.48 -5.71 4.72
C GLY A 370 17.84 -5.43 6.17
N THR A 371 19.02 -5.86 6.63
CA THR A 371 19.49 -5.63 8.01
C THR A 371 19.57 -4.14 8.34
N PHE A 372 20.03 -3.31 7.40
CA PHE A 372 20.06 -1.87 7.61
C PHE A 372 18.67 -1.31 7.95
N TRP A 373 17.65 -1.69 7.17
CA TRP A 373 16.28 -1.19 7.38
C TRP A 373 15.58 -1.82 8.57
N GLN A 374 15.86 -3.09 8.85
CA GLN A 374 15.46 -3.77 10.08
C GLN A 374 15.98 -3.00 11.31
N ASP A 375 17.26 -2.64 11.35
CA ASP A 375 17.85 -1.87 12.45
C ASP A 375 17.20 -0.49 12.61
N VAL A 376 16.91 0.20 11.50
CA VAL A 376 16.24 1.52 11.53
C VAL A 376 14.81 1.40 12.08
N LEU A 377 14.04 0.41 11.63
CA LEU A 377 12.69 0.16 12.14
C LEU A 377 12.73 -0.22 13.63
N ALA A 378 13.64 -1.09 14.04
CA ALA A 378 13.82 -1.50 15.43
C ALA A 378 14.12 -0.30 16.35
N GLN A 379 14.97 0.63 15.91
CA GLN A 379 15.27 1.85 16.67
C GLN A 379 14.05 2.77 16.82
N ARG A 380 13.12 2.75 15.87
CA ARG A 380 11.91 3.60 15.85
C ARG A 380 10.64 2.92 16.34
N ARG A 381 10.69 1.65 16.75
CA ARG A 381 9.55 0.79 17.09
C ARG A 381 8.49 1.37 18.06
N GLY A 382 8.88 2.34 18.90
CA GLY A 382 8.03 2.99 19.90
C GLY A 382 7.77 4.48 19.68
N SER A 383 8.20 5.05 18.54
CA SER A 383 8.08 6.49 18.25
C SER A 383 6.82 6.79 17.43
N ASP A 384 6.17 7.92 17.71
CA ASP A 384 5.05 8.48 16.92
C ASP A 384 3.93 7.46 16.67
N LEU A 385 3.62 6.64 17.68
CA LEU A 385 2.56 5.65 17.61
C LEU A 385 1.21 6.26 18.05
N PRO A 386 0.09 5.72 17.56
CA PRO A 386 -1.23 6.02 18.12
C PRO A 386 -1.27 5.69 19.61
N ALA A 387 -2.10 6.43 20.36
CA ALA A 387 -2.33 6.16 21.77
C ALA A 387 -2.86 4.74 21.98
N THR A 388 -2.21 4.01 22.88
CA THR A 388 -2.77 2.83 23.53
C THR A 388 -3.89 3.32 24.44
N GLY A 389 -5.13 3.27 23.95
CA GLY A 389 -6.28 3.85 24.64
C GLY A 389 -6.26 3.56 26.14
N ALA A 390 -6.19 4.60 26.96
CA ALA A 390 -6.57 4.50 28.36
C ALA A 390 -8.07 4.15 28.38
N THR A 391 -8.40 2.92 28.77
CA THR A 391 -9.75 2.59 29.21
C THR A 391 -10.00 3.34 30.51
N GLY A 392 -10.52 4.55 30.39
CA GLY A 392 -10.73 5.44 31.54
C GLY A 392 -11.62 6.61 31.19
N PHE A 393 -12.89 6.33 30.88
CA PHE A 393 -13.94 7.29 31.21
C PHE A 393 -14.40 6.95 32.63
N GLU A 394 -14.07 7.82 33.60
CA GLU A 394 -14.73 7.88 34.91
C GLU A 394 -16.18 8.36 34.79
#